data_AF-A0A6H9WJH4-F1
#
_entry.id   AF-A0A6H9WJH4-F1
#
_cell.length_a   1.000
_cell.length_b   1.000
_cell.length_c   1.000
_cell.angle_alpha   90.00
_cell.angle_beta   90.00
_cell.angle_gamma   90.00
#
_symmetry.space_group_name_H-M   'P 1'
#
loop_
_entity.id
_entity.type
_entity.pdbx_description
1 polymer ?
#
loop_
_entity_poly.entity_id
_entity_poly.type
_entity_poly.pdbx_seq_one_letter_code
_entity_poly.pdbx_strand_id
1 'polypeptide(L)' 'MARLTVREAADIARRHPDTILKALQRGELPGIQRVRAGRWLVEDEALEAWVNGVPQQQTTLRRLHDHRRG' A
#
# COMPACT_ATOMS: atom_id res chain seq x y z
N MET A 1 -11.59 5.39 3.06
CA MET A 1 -10.48 4.57 2.57
C MET A 1 -10.45 3.28 3.37
N ALA A 2 -10.78 2.16 2.74
CA ALA A 2 -10.80 0.85 3.38
C ALA A 2 -9.39 0.25 3.33
N ARG A 3 -8.94 -0.34 4.45
CA ARG A 3 -7.67 -1.03 4.54
C ARG A 3 -7.90 -2.53 4.46
N LEU A 4 -7.23 -3.15 3.50
CA LEU A 4 -7.29 -4.56 3.21
C LEU A 4 -6.10 -5.26 3.86
N THR A 5 -6.35 -6.44 4.41
CA THR A 5 -5.29 -7.39 4.74
C THR A 5 -4.69 -7.99 3.46
N VAL A 6 -3.52 -8.61 3.59
CA VAL A 6 -2.88 -9.36 2.48
C VAL A 6 -3.83 -10.37 1.85
N ARG A 7 -4.68 -11.02 2.65
CA ARG A 7 -5.61 -12.03 2.16
C ARG A 7 -6.74 -11.41 1.33
N GLU A 8 -7.36 -10.35 1.85
CA GLU A 8 -8.42 -9.63 1.13
C GLU A 8 -7.87 -9.00 -0.16
N ALA A 9 -6.67 -8.41 -0.09
CA ALA A 9 -5.99 -7.85 -1.26
C ALA A 9 -5.67 -8.93 -2.31
N ALA A 10 -5.27 -10.12 -1.87
CA ALA A 10 -5.01 -11.26 -2.75
C ALA A 10 -6.30 -11.73 -3.46
N ASP A 11 -7.40 -11.82 -2.72
CA ASP A 11 -8.72 -12.20 -3.25
C ASP A 11 -9.19 -11.18 -4.31
N ILE A 12 -9.07 -9.87 -4.03
CA ILE A 12 -9.44 -8.79 -4.96
C ILE A 12 -8.55 -8.79 -6.21
N ALA A 13 -7.22 -8.86 -6.02
CA ALA A 13 -6.26 -8.87 -7.12
C ALA A 13 -6.25 -10.19 -7.92
N ARG A 14 -6.97 -11.23 -7.44
CA ARG A 14 -6.90 -12.61 -7.95
C ARG A 14 -5.47 -13.12 -8.06
N ARG A 15 -4.66 -12.86 -7.04
CA ARG A 15 -3.25 -13.29 -6.93
C ARG A 15 -3.04 -14.13 -5.69
N HIS A 16 -1.92 -14.85 -5.63
CA HIS A 16 -1.55 -15.57 -4.41
C HIS A 16 -1.17 -14.57 -3.30
N PRO A 17 -1.54 -14.81 -2.03
CA PRO A 17 -1.16 -13.96 -0.90
C PRO A 17 0.36 -13.69 -0.81
N ASP A 18 1.19 -14.67 -1.14
CA ASP A 18 2.65 -14.48 -1.16
C ASP A 18 3.10 -13.49 -2.24
N THR A 19 2.38 -13.38 -3.35
CA THR A 19 2.68 -12.36 -4.38
C THR A 19 2.44 -10.97 -3.81
N ILE A 20 1.32 -10.77 -3.12
CA ILE A 20 1.01 -9.50 -2.44
C ILE A 20 2.06 -9.20 -1.37
N LEU A 21 2.40 -10.19 -0.53
CA LEU A 21 3.42 -10.03 0.50
C LEU A 21 4.79 -9.65 -0.08
N LYS A 22 5.21 -10.30 -1.16
CA LYS A 22 6.47 -9.98 -1.86
C LYS A 22 6.43 -8.59 -2.48
N ALA A 23 5.31 -8.19 -3.09
CA ALA A 23 5.15 -6.84 -3.65
C ALA A 23 5.27 -5.76 -2.56
N LEU A 24 4.68 -5.99 -1.38
CA LEU A 24 4.80 -5.12 -0.21
C LEU A 24 6.24 -5.04 0.30
N GLN A 25 6.91 -6.19 0.45
CA GLN A 25 8.30 -6.26 0.91
C GLN A 25 9.29 -5.60 -0.05
N ARG A 26 9.02 -5.67 -1.36
CA ARG A 26 9.83 -5.04 -2.42
C ARG A 26 9.53 -3.55 -2.60
N GLY A 27 8.45 -3.05 -2.00
CA GLY A 27 7.99 -1.67 -2.18
C GLY A 27 7.30 -1.41 -3.52
N GLU A 28 6.90 -2.45 -4.24
CA GLU A 28 6.13 -2.34 -5.50
C GLU A 28 4.66 -2.00 -5.22
N LEU A 29 4.13 -2.51 -4.11
CA LEU A 29 2.78 -2.23 -3.62
C LEU A 29 2.88 -1.37 -2.35
N PRO A 30 2.33 -0.14 -2.34
CA PRO A 30 2.28 0.66 -1.14
C PRO A 30 1.44 -0.02 -0.04
N GLY A 31 2.01 -0.16 1.15
CA GLY A 31 1.29 -0.69 2.30
C GLY A 31 1.98 -0.34 3.61
N ILE A 32 1.26 -0.50 4.71
CA ILE A 32 1.72 -0.13 6.05
C ILE A 32 1.81 -1.38 6.91
N GLN A 33 2.97 -1.56 7.55
CA GLN A 33 3.16 -2.52 8.62
C GLN A 33 3.34 -1.75 9.94
N ARG A 34 2.47 -1.99 10.93
CA ARG A 34 2.47 -1.24 12.19
C ARG A 34 3.60 -1.65 13.14
N VAL A 35 4.00 -2.92 13.11
CA VAL A 35 5.05 -3.50 13.96
C VAL A 35 5.89 -4.46 13.13
N ARG A 36 7.15 -4.68 13.52
CA ARG A 36 8.02 -5.66 12.84
C ARG A 36 7.36 -7.04 12.84
N ALA A 37 7.32 -7.68 11.68
CA ALA A 37 6.63 -8.96 11.45
C ALA A 37 5.11 -8.96 11.75
N GLY A 38 4.51 -7.78 11.91
CA GLY A 38 3.06 -7.62 12.06
C GLY A 38 2.31 -7.76 10.73
N ARG A 39 0.98 -7.62 10.82
CA ARG A 39 0.10 -7.65 9.65
C ARG A 39 0.37 -6.44 8.75
N TRP A 40 0.43 -6.71 7.45
CA TRP A 40 0.41 -5.68 6.43
C TRP A 40 -1.02 -5.25 6.14
N LEU A 41 -1.19 -3.94 5.97
CA LEU A 41 -2.43 -3.31 5.54
C LEU A 41 -2.17 -2.57 4.24
N VAL A 42 -3.02 -2.81 3.26
CA VAL A 42 -2.96 -2.23 1.91
C VAL A 42 -4.18 -1.32 1.75
N GLU A 43 -4.00 -0.13 1.20
CA GLU A 43 -5.13 0.73 0.83
C GLU A 43 -5.73 0.21 -0.48
N ASP A 44 -7.05 0.15 -0.56
CA ASP A 44 -7.79 -0.40 -1.71
C ASP A 44 -7.41 0.26 -3.06
N GLU A 45 -7.31 1.59 -3.09
CA GLU A 45 -6.92 2.36 -4.28
C GLU A 45 -5.48 2.06 -4.73
N ALA A 46 -4.57 1.82 -3.78
CA ALA A 46 -3.20 1.45 -4.08
C ALA A 46 -3.12 0.04 -4.70
N LEU A 47 -3.96 -0.88 -4.23
CA LEU A 47 -4.08 -2.22 -4.79
C LEU A 47 -4.62 -2.15 -6.22
N GLU A 48 -5.70 -1.40 -6.46
CA GLU A 48 -6.30 -1.26 -7.78
C GLU A 48 -5.29 -0.70 -8.80
N ALA A 49 -4.57 0.37 -8.46
CA ALA A 49 -3.56 0.94 -9.32
C ALA A 49 -2.42 -0.04 -9.62
N TRP A 50 -1.95 -0.78 -8.61
CA TRP A 50 -0.91 -1.80 -8.78
C TRP A 50 -1.38 -2.95 -9.70
N VAL A 51 -2.61 -3.43 -9.53
CA VAL A 51 -3.20 -4.48 -10.38
C VAL A 51 -3.32 -4.03 -11.83
N ASN A 52 -3.73 -2.78 -12.06
CA ASN A 52 -3.89 -2.21 -13.39
C ASN A 52 -2.54 -1.86 -14.06
N GLY A 53 -1.41 -2.05 -13.37
CA GLY A 53 -0.09 -1.67 -13.88
C GLY A 53 0.06 -0.17 -14.10
N VAL A 54 -0.82 0.63 -13.48
CA VAL A 54 -0.74 2.09 -13.55
C VAL A 54 0.42 2.47 -12.65
N PRO A 55 1.49 3.12 -13.17
CA PRO A 55 2.54 3.63 -12.32
C PRO A 55 1.88 4.59 -11.33
N GLN A 56 1.88 4.21 -10.05
CA GLN A 56 1.55 5.12 -8.96
C GLN A 56 2.52 6.27 -9.13
N GLN A 57 2.04 7.41 -9.66
CA GLN A 57 2.79 8.63 -9.55
C GLN A 57 2.99 8.78 -8.05
N GLN A 58 4.21 8.54 -7.57
CA GLN A 58 4.64 9.04 -6.28
C GLN A 58 4.52 10.55 -6.44
N THR A 59 3.32 11.10 -6.26
CA THR A 59 3.13 12.48 -5.92
C THR A 59 3.84 12.58 -4.59
N THR A 60 5.13 12.86 -4.68
CA THR A 60 5.89 13.45 -3.61
C THR A 60 5.16 14.77 -3.38
N LEU A 61 4.12 14.74 -2.52
CA LEU A 61 3.65 15.93 -1.85
C LEU A 61 4.78 16.32 -0.88
N ARG A 62 5.85 16.83 -1.48
CA ARG A 62 6.63 17.90 -0.91
C ARG A 62 5.71 19.11 -0.87
N ARG A 63 4.80 19.12 0.10
CA ARG A 63 4.13 20.34 0.54
C ARG A 63 3.80 20.21 2.02
N LEU A 64 4.78 20.66 2.81
CA LEU A 64 4.60 21.58 3.93
C LEU A 64 3.36 21.32 4.79
N HIS A 65 3.61 20.69 5.94
CA HIS A 65 2.85 21.02 7.14
C HIS A 65 3.81 21.22 8.31
N ASP A 66 4.64 22.27 8.20
CA ASP A 66 5.14 22.95 9.38
C ASP A 66 4.64 24.40 9.37
N HIS A 67 3.46 24.55 9.96
CA HIS A 67 2.98 25.83 10.46
C HIS A 67 2.25 25.54 11.77
N ARG A 68 2.98 25.64 12.89
CA ARG A 68 2.39 26.17 14.11
C ARG A 68 3.44 26.83 15.03
N ARG A 69 3.45 28.16 14.92
CA ARG A 69 3.56 29.21 15.96
C ARG A 69 4.56 29.03 17.11
N GLY A 70 5.42 30.03 17.24
CA GLY A 70 6.04 30.52 18.48
C GLY A 70 6.67 31.86 18.18
#